data_AF-A0A9D4LTZ5-F1
#
_entry.id   AF-A0A9D4LTZ5-F1
#
_cell.length_a   1.000
_cell.length_b   1.000
_cell.length_c   1.000
_cell.angle_alpha   90.00
_cell.angle_beta   90.00
_cell.angle_gamma   90.00
#
_symmetry.space_group_name_H-M   'P 1'
#
loop_
_entity.id
_entity.type
_entity.pdbx_description
1 polymer ?
#
loop_
_entity_poly.entity_id
_entity_poly.type
_entity_poly.pdbx_seq_one_letter_code
_entity_poly.pdbx_strand_id
1 'polypeptide(L)'
;MEELINIHTQLEVMTEGISNLREDLESMLKREEIEELITSTVTSIIGKIEETMVNRIDTEEKNVTITFKEQIAGLEFENEQLKQKIDELKCSSTKAIRDLQTQVDKNYDTSRDALKLSNYDEKFSRKNNVKIMNIQEPPQEYETSLIQTISNILKTSADIELKAEDIVAFTAFQQTKATLDQYY
;
A
#
# COMPACT_ATOMS: atom_id res chain seq x y z
N MET A 1 58.91 -103.15 -39.54
CA MET A 1 57.46 -103.20 -39.89
C MET A 1 56.61 -102.68 -38.74
N GLU A 2 56.80 -103.16 -37.50
CA GLU A 2 56.09 -102.65 -36.31
C GLU A 2 56.19 -101.13 -36.10
N GLU A 3 57.39 -100.54 -36.21
CA GLU A 3 57.55 -99.07 -36.07
C GLU A 3 56.74 -98.29 -37.10
N LEU A 4 56.64 -98.80 -38.34
CA LEU A 4 55.92 -98.14 -39.42
C LEU A 4 54.40 -98.21 -39.21
N ILE A 5 53.92 -99.32 -38.65
CA ILE A 5 52.52 -99.49 -38.23
C ILE A 5 52.21 -98.53 -37.08
N ASN A 6 53.10 -98.44 -36.08
CA ASN A 6 52.91 -97.57 -34.92
C ASN A 6 52.87 -96.07 -35.31
N ILE A 7 53.74 -95.65 -36.23
CA ILE A 7 53.73 -94.29 -36.79
C ILE A 7 52.43 -94.03 -37.57
N HIS A 8 51.95 -94.99 -38.35
CA HIS A 8 50.70 -94.84 -39.10
C HIS A 8 49.49 -94.67 -38.18
N THR A 9 49.39 -95.50 -37.12
CA THR A 9 48.32 -95.39 -36.13
C THR A 9 48.38 -94.06 -35.37
N GLN A 10 49.57 -93.56 -35.04
CA GLN A 10 49.72 -92.24 -34.41
C GLN A 10 49.29 -91.10 -35.34
N LEU A 11 49.57 -91.20 -36.63
CA LEU A 11 49.13 -90.23 -37.64
C LEU A 11 47.62 -90.22 -37.80
N GLU A 12 46.95 -91.38 -37.81
CA GLU A 12 45.48 -91.47 -37.83
C GLU A 12 44.87 -90.78 -36.61
N VAL A 13 45.35 -91.10 -35.41
CA VAL A 13 44.87 -90.49 -34.15
C VAL A 13 45.11 -88.97 -34.14
N MET A 14 46.25 -88.49 -34.65
CA MET A 14 46.50 -87.06 -34.77
C MET A 14 45.58 -86.40 -35.79
N THR A 15 45.30 -87.06 -36.92
CA THR A 15 44.43 -86.50 -37.97
C THR A 15 42.99 -86.40 -37.48
N GLU A 16 42.52 -87.40 -36.77
CA GLU A 16 41.21 -87.40 -36.13
C GLU A 16 41.12 -86.33 -35.03
N GLY A 17 42.17 -86.19 -34.20
CA GLY A 17 42.27 -85.12 -33.20
C GLY A 17 42.23 -83.71 -33.79
N ILE A 18 42.88 -83.48 -34.93
CA ILE A 18 42.85 -82.20 -35.65
C ILE A 18 41.46 -81.93 -36.25
N SER A 19 40.79 -82.97 -36.76
CA SER A 19 39.43 -82.85 -37.30
C SER A 19 38.43 -82.46 -36.21
N ASN A 20 38.48 -83.12 -35.06
CA ASN A 20 37.61 -82.82 -33.92
C ASN A 20 37.86 -81.41 -33.38
N LEU A 21 39.13 -80.99 -33.26
CA LEU A 21 39.47 -79.62 -32.86
C LEU A 21 38.92 -78.58 -33.82
N ARG A 22 38.87 -78.89 -35.12
CA ARG A 22 38.32 -77.98 -36.13
C ARG A 22 36.80 -77.87 -36.04
N GLU A 23 36.11 -78.99 -35.85
CA GLU A 23 34.66 -78.99 -35.60
C GLU A 23 34.32 -78.26 -34.30
N ASP A 24 35.09 -78.48 -33.24
CA ASP A 24 34.95 -77.77 -31.97
C ASP A 24 35.14 -76.25 -32.18
N LEU A 25 36.17 -75.84 -32.93
CA LEU A 25 36.43 -74.42 -33.25
C LEU A 25 35.31 -73.79 -34.10
N GLU A 26 34.74 -74.55 -35.04
CA GLU A 26 33.61 -74.12 -35.88
C GLU A 26 32.27 -74.10 -35.11
N SER A 27 32.19 -74.89 -34.02
CA SER A 27 31.05 -74.93 -33.08
C SER A 27 31.13 -73.87 -31.97
N MET A 28 32.31 -73.28 -31.73
CA MET A 28 32.46 -72.17 -30.80
C MET A 28 31.69 -70.95 -31.32
N LEU A 29 30.97 -70.30 -30.38
CA LEU A 29 30.14 -69.10 -30.54
C LEU A 29 30.45 -68.30 -31.80
N LYS A 30 29.47 -68.28 -32.71
CA LYS A 30 29.60 -67.55 -33.96
C LYS A 30 29.50 -66.05 -33.69
N ARG A 31 30.21 -65.26 -34.48
CA ARG A 31 30.21 -63.81 -34.36
C ARG A 31 28.79 -63.24 -34.44
N GLU A 32 27.93 -63.83 -35.26
CA GLU A 32 26.52 -63.42 -35.39
C GLU A 32 25.74 -63.56 -34.08
N GLU A 33 25.99 -64.61 -33.29
CA GLU A 33 25.31 -64.84 -32.00
C GLU A 33 25.73 -63.78 -30.96
N ILE A 34 27.00 -63.36 -31.00
CA ILE A 34 27.52 -62.28 -30.16
C ILE A 34 26.91 -60.94 -30.59
N GLU A 35 26.85 -60.67 -31.89
CA GLU A 35 26.23 -59.44 -32.43
C GLU A 35 24.74 -59.35 -32.08
N GLU A 36 24.01 -60.45 -32.16
CA GLU A 36 22.59 -60.51 -31.79
C GLU A 36 22.39 -60.30 -30.29
N LEU A 37 23.22 -60.93 -29.45
CA LEU A 37 23.19 -60.74 -27.99
C LEU A 37 23.46 -59.28 -27.61
N ILE A 38 24.49 -58.67 -28.21
CA ILE A 38 24.83 -57.26 -27.98
C ILE A 38 23.70 -56.36 -28.43
N THR A 39 23.16 -56.58 -29.64
CA THR A 39 22.07 -55.77 -30.19
C THR A 39 20.81 -55.85 -29.33
N SER A 40 20.43 -57.06 -28.91
CA SER A 40 19.29 -57.28 -28.00
C SER A 40 19.49 -56.57 -26.65
N THR A 41 20.69 -56.71 -26.07
CA THR A 41 21.04 -56.08 -24.79
C THR A 41 21.00 -54.56 -24.87
N VAL A 42 21.65 -53.98 -25.89
CA VAL A 42 21.70 -52.53 -26.11
C VAL A 42 20.29 -51.98 -26.38
N THR A 43 19.50 -52.65 -27.23
CA THR A 43 18.12 -52.24 -27.52
C THR A 43 17.26 -52.25 -26.25
N SER A 44 17.39 -53.27 -25.41
CA SER A 44 16.68 -53.34 -24.12
C SER A 44 17.08 -52.21 -23.17
N ILE A 45 18.37 -51.88 -23.11
CA ILE A 45 18.88 -50.77 -22.29
C ILE A 45 18.34 -49.43 -22.79
N ILE A 46 18.40 -49.19 -24.11
CA ILE A 46 17.90 -47.95 -24.72
C ILE A 46 16.41 -47.79 -24.44
N GLY A 47 15.60 -48.83 -24.66
CA GLY A 47 14.16 -48.78 -24.38
C GLY A 47 13.83 -48.45 -22.92
N LYS A 48 14.58 -49.01 -21.97
CA LYS A 48 14.41 -48.68 -20.53
C LYS A 48 14.80 -47.23 -20.22
N ILE A 49 15.85 -46.71 -20.86
CA ILE A 49 16.27 -45.31 -20.69
C ILE A 49 15.18 -44.39 -21.24
N GLU A 50 14.66 -44.65 -22.44
CA GLU A 50 13.59 -43.88 -23.07
C GLU A 50 12.34 -43.86 -22.19
N GLU A 51 11.87 -45.03 -21.75
CA GLU A 51 10.71 -45.14 -20.86
C GLU A 51 10.91 -44.36 -19.55
N THR A 52 12.10 -44.47 -18.94
CA THR A 52 12.42 -43.73 -17.71
C THR A 52 12.46 -42.23 -17.93
N MET A 53 13.01 -41.77 -19.05
CA MET A 53 13.06 -40.35 -19.40
C MET A 53 11.66 -39.78 -19.65
N VAL A 54 10.83 -40.48 -20.42
CA VAL A 54 9.44 -40.07 -20.69
C VAL A 54 8.67 -39.96 -19.38
N ASN A 55 8.71 -40.98 -18.52
CA ASN A 55 8.02 -40.97 -17.23
C ASN A 55 8.49 -39.82 -16.32
N ARG A 56 9.79 -39.50 -16.35
CA ARG A 56 10.34 -38.40 -15.57
C ARG A 56 9.91 -37.04 -16.11
N ILE A 57 9.90 -36.86 -17.43
CA ILE A 57 9.41 -35.63 -18.07
C ILE A 57 7.93 -35.41 -17.75
N ASP A 58 7.09 -36.44 -17.91
CA ASP A 58 5.66 -36.37 -17.61
C ASP A 58 5.38 -36.02 -16.13
N THR A 59 6.22 -36.55 -15.23
CA THR A 59 6.09 -36.28 -13.79
C THR A 59 6.46 -34.84 -13.47
N GLU A 60 7.57 -34.35 -14.02
CA GLU A 60 7.99 -32.96 -13.84
C GLU A 60 6.99 -31.97 -14.47
N GLU A 61 6.47 -32.27 -15.65
CA GLU A 61 5.45 -31.44 -16.31
C GLU A 61 4.19 -31.31 -15.44
N LYS A 62 3.72 -32.42 -14.85
CA LYS A 62 2.57 -32.41 -13.93
C LYS A 62 2.86 -31.61 -12.67
N ASN A 63 4.03 -31.80 -12.07
CA ASN A 63 4.43 -31.07 -10.87
C ASN A 63 4.48 -29.56 -11.12
N VAL A 64 5.15 -29.15 -12.20
CA VAL A 64 5.23 -27.74 -12.62
C VAL A 64 3.85 -27.16 -12.91
N THR A 65 2.99 -27.92 -13.58
CA THR A 65 1.60 -27.51 -13.86
C THR A 65 0.79 -27.29 -12.58
N ILE A 66 0.94 -28.18 -11.59
CA ILE A 66 0.26 -28.04 -10.28
C ILE A 66 0.76 -26.79 -9.57
N THR A 67 2.08 -26.60 -9.48
CA THR A 67 2.68 -25.42 -8.83
C THR A 67 2.21 -24.13 -9.49
N PHE A 68 2.18 -24.05 -10.82
CA PHE A 68 1.68 -22.87 -11.51
C PHE A 68 0.19 -22.63 -11.26
N LYS A 69 -0.65 -23.67 -11.21
CA LYS A 69 -2.07 -23.53 -10.88
C LYS A 69 -2.28 -22.98 -9.47
N GLU A 70 -1.51 -23.46 -8.50
CA GLU A 70 -1.55 -22.96 -7.12
C GLU A 70 -1.11 -21.50 -7.03
N GLN A 71 -0.04 -21.13 -7.75
CA GLN A 71 0.42 -19.74 -7.83
C GLN A 71 -0.61 -18.82 -8.49
N ILE A 72 -1.25 -19.26 -9.58
CA ILE A 72 -2.32 -18.51 -10.25
C ILE A 72 -3.49 -18.31 -9.29
N ALA A 73 -3.94 -19.37 -8.61
CA ALA A 73 -5.04 -19.26 -7.65
C ALA A 73 -4.69 -18.31 -6.48
N GLY A 74 -3.44 -18.33 -6.01
CA GLY A 74 -2.95 -17.39 -5.00
C GLY A 74 -2.99 -15.93 -5.48
N LEU A 75 -2.54 -15.68 -6.71
CA LEU A 75 -2.57 -14.35 -7.33
C LEU A 75 -3.99 -13.86 -7.59
N GLU A 76 -4.89 -14.74 -8.02
CA GLU A 76 -6.31 -14.42 -8.22
C GLU A 76 -6.96 -14.01 -6.90
N PHE A 77 -6.71 -14.76 -5.82
CA PHE A 77 -7.20 -14.43 -4.49
C PHE A 77 -6.65 -13.08 -3.97
N GLU A 78 -5.35 -12.82 -4.16
CA GLU A 78 -4.75 -11.53 -3.79
C GLU A 78 -5.37 -10.38 -4.61
N ASN A 79 -5.62 -10.60 -5.90
CA ASN A 79 -6.25 -9.61 -6.78
C ASN A 79 -7.67 -9.27 -6.31
N GLU A 80 -8.46 -10.26 -5.91
CA GLU A 80 -9.79 -10.05 -5.35
C GLU A 80 -9.76 -9.26 -4.04
N GLN A 81 -8.85 -9.60 -3.12
CA GLN A 81 -8.67 -8.85 -1.87
C GLN A 81 -8.27 -7.39 -2.13
N LEU A 82 -7.36 -7.15 -3.08
CA LEU A 82 -6.95 -5.81 -3.44
C LEU A 82 -8.09 -5.00 -4.06
N LYS A 83 -8.92 -5.62 -4.91
CA LYS A 83 -10.13 -4.97 -5.46
C LYS A 83 -11.10 -4.56 -4.35
N GLN A 84 -11.39 -5.47 -3.41
CA GLN A 84 -12.27 -5.17 -2.28
C GLN A 84 -11.73 -4.00 -1.45
N LYS A 85 -10.43 -4.01 -1.12
CA LYS A 85 -9.80 -2.93 -0.35
C LYS A 85 -9.84 -1.58 -1.07
N ILE A 86 -9.67 -1.58 -2.40
CA ILE A 86 -9.80 -0.37 -3.22
C ILE A 86 -11.22 0.18 -3.16
N ASP A 87 -12.24 -0.68 -3.25
CA ASP A 87 -13.63 -0.25 -3.21
C ASP A 87 -14.05 0.28 -1.84
N GLU A 88 -13.57 -0.35 -0.76
CA GLU A 88 -13.74 0.15 0.61
C GLU A 88 -13.08 1.52 0.81
N LEU A 89 -11.86 1.71 0.31
CA LEU A 89 -11.15 2.98 0.36
C LEU A 89 -11.87 4.07 -0.43
N LYS A 90 -12.39 3.75 -1.62
CA LYS A 90 -13.19 4.70 -2.43
C LYS A 90 -14.46 5.11 -1.70
N CYS A 91 -15.17 4.16 -1.10
CA CYS A 91 -16.41 4.42 -0.38
C CYS A 91 -16.15 5.32 0.85
N SER A 92 -15.16 4.97 1.67
CA SER A 92 -14.79 5.74 2.86
C SER A 92 -14.27 7.13 2.52
N SER A 93 -13.43 7.26 1.49
CA SER A 93 -12.92 8.55 1.00
C SER A 93 -14.06 9.45 0.49
N THR A 94 -14.98 8.90 -0.30
CA THR A 94 -16.15 9.65 -0.80
C THR A 94 -17.01 10.16 0.35
N LYS A 95 -17.21 9.35 1.39
CA LYS A 95 -17.94 9.77 2.59
C LYS A 95 -17.21 10.90 3.33
N ALA A 96 -15.89 10.76 3.54
CA ALA A 96 -15.10 11.79 4.20
C ALA A 96 -15.13 13.13 3.43
N ILE A 97 -15.09 13.09 2.09
CA ILE A 97 -15.21 14.30 1.26
C ILE A 97 -16.57 14.96 1.45
N ARG A 98 -17.67 14.19 1.46
CA ARG A 98 -19.02 14.74 1.70
C ARG A 98 -19.16 15.35 3.09
N ASP A 99 -18.60 14.70 4.10
CA ASP A 99 -18.64 15.20 5.48
C ASP A 99 -17.86 16.51 5.60
N LEU A 100 -16.68 16.60 4.96
CA LEU A 100 -15.88 17.82 4.91
C LEU A 100 -16.58 18.95 4.15
N GLN A 101 -17.20 18.67 3.00
CA GLN A 101 -18.00 19.65 2.26
C GLN A 101 -19.11 20.23 3.14
N THR A 102 -19.84 19.35 3.84
CA THR A 102 -20.90 19.76 4.77
C THR A 102 -20.36 20.64 5.91
N GLN A 103 -19.18 20.35 6.43
CA GLN A 103 -18.54 21.17 7.47
C GLN A 103 -18.11 22.54 6.93
N VAL A 104 -17.56 22.59 5.71
CA VAL A 104 -17.18 23.85 5.06
C VAL A 104 -18.40 24.74 4.85
N ASP A 105 -19.50 24.18 4.34
CA ASP A 105 -20.74 24.93 4.12
C ASP A 105 -21.29 25.50 5.44
N LYS A 106 -21.33 24.68 6.50
CA LYS A 106 -21.74 25.12 7.83
C LYS A 106 -20.85 26.23 8.39
N ASN A 107 -19.53 26.10 8.24
CA ASN A 107 -18.59 27.12 8.69
C ASN A 107 -18.74 28.42 7.91
N TYR A 108 -18.99 28.34 6.61
CA TYR A 108 -19.26 29.50 5.77
C TYR A 108 -20.54 30.23 6.21
N ASP A 109 -21.63 29.51 6.39
CA ASP A 109 -22.90 30.10 6.86
C ASP A 109 -22.74 30.72 8.25
N THR A 110 -22.10 30.02 9.18
CA THR A 110 -21.83 30.52 10.54
C THR A 110 -20.97 31.78 10.50
N SER A 111 -19.93 31.82 9.68
CA SER A 111 -19.06 32.98 9.53
C SER A 111 -19.83 34.17 8.94
N ARG A 112 -20.66 33.93 7.92
CA ARG A 112 -21.51 34.95 7.32
C ARG A 112 -22.50 35.53 8.33
N ASP A 113 -23.12 34.70 9.14
CA ASP A 113 -24.08 35.16 10.14
C ASP A 113 -23.41 35.87 11.32
N ALA A 114 -22.23 35.42 11.74
CA ALA A 114 -21.40 36.14 12.70
C ALA A 114 -20.99 37.53 12.20
N LEU A 115 -20.63 37.66 10.91
CA LEU A 115 -20.35 38.96 10.29
C LEU A 115 -21.58 39.87 10.27
N LYS A 116 -22.77 39.35 9.98
CA LYS A 116 -24.01 40.15 10.05
C LYS A 116 -24.29 40.63 11.47
N LEU A 117 -24.13 39.76 12.46
CA LEU A 117 -24.35 40.10 13.86
C LEU A 117 -23.33 41.15 14.34
N SER A 118 -22.05 40.96 14.03
CA SER A 118 -21.00 41.93 14.34
C SER A 118 -21.28 43.31 13.70
N ASN A 119 -21.72 43.34 12.45
CA ASN A 119 -22.13 44.59 11.79
C ASN A 119 -23.38 45.22 12.43
N TYR A 120 -24.32 44.41 12.92
CA TYR A 120 -25.49 44.89 13.63
C TYR A 120 -25.09 45.51 14.97
N ASP A 121 -24.25 44.83 15.74
CA ASP A 121 -23.75 45.31 17.03
C ASP A 121 -22.92 46.59 16.87
N GLU A 122 -22.08 46.66 15.84
CA GLU A 122 -21.33 47.88 15.53
C GLU A 122 -22.27 49.05 15.19
N LYS A 123 -23.29 48.82 14.36
CA LYS A 123 -24.29 49.85 14.03
C LYS A 123 -25.10 50.28 15.25
N PHE A 124 -25.49 49.34 16.09
CA PHE A 124 -26.20 49.62 17.35
C PHE A 124 -25.33 50.46 18.27
N SER A 125 -24.06 50.07 18.44
CA SER A 125 -23.08 50.81 19.22
C SER A 125 -22.88 52.22 18.67
N ARG A 126 -22.65 52.40 17.36
CA ARG A 126 -22.48 53.74 16.76
C ARG A 126 -23.71 54.64 16.88
N LYS A 127 -24.92 54.07 16.94
CA LYS A 127 -26.17 54.85 17.05
C LYS A 127 -26.52 55.24 18.49
N ASN A 128 -26.24 54.35 19.44
CA ASN A 128 -26.71 54.51 20.82
C ASN A 128 -25.58 54.83 21.81
N ASN A 129 -24.32 54.59 21.43
CA ASN A 129 -23.16 54.88 22.27
C ASN A 129 -22.40 56.09 21.70
N VAL A 130 -22.12 57.06 22.58
CA VAL A 130 -21.27 58.21 22.27
C VAL A 130 -19.90 57.96 22.90
N LYS A 131 -18.84 57.96 22.08
CA LYS A 131 -17.47 57.85 22.57
C LYS A 131 -16.89 59.24 22.76
N ILE A 132 -16.58 59.59 24.00
CA ILE A 132 -15.92 60.86 24.35
C ILE A 132 -14.46 60.58 24.65
N MET A 133 -13.56 61.25 23.93
CA MET A 133 -12.11 61.06 24.01
C MET A 133 -11.47 62.24 24.73
N ASN A 134 -10.25 62.05 25.26
CA ASN A 134 -9.43 63.10 25.90
C ASN A 134 -10.05 63.75 27.14
N ILE A 135 -10.87 63.02 27.89
CA ILE A 135 -11.29 63.45 29.23
C ILE A 135 -10.16 63.13 30.20
N GLN A 136 -9.75 64.12 31.00
CA GLN A 136 -8.81 63.90 32.10
C GLN A 136 -9.50 63.06 33.18
N GLU A 137 -8.89 61.93 33.51
CA GLU A 137 -9.43 61.02 34.53
C GLU A 137 -9.32 61.69 35.92
N PRO A 138 -10.44 61.82 36.66
CA PRO A 138 -10.38 62.33 38.03
C PRO A 138 -9.72 61.29 38.95
N PRO A 139 -9.16 61.71 40.10
CA PRO A 139 -8.57 60.80 41.07
C PRO A 139 -9.54 59.68 41.49
N GLN A 140 -8.99 58.47 41.64
CA GLN A 140 -9.58 57.11 41.61
C GLN A 140 -10.86 56.76 42.41
N GLU A 141 -11.63 57.69 42.96
CA GLU A 141 -12.72 57.35 43.92
C GLU A 141 -14.13 57.85 43.55
N TYR A 142 -14.37 58.44 42.36
CA TYR A 142 -15.68 59.01 42.04
C TYR A 142 -16.17 58.75 40.60
N GLU A 143 -16.77 57.58 40.34
CA GLU A 143 -17.51 57.31 39.10
C GLU A 143 -18.60 58.37 38.82
N THR A 144 -19.28 58.84 39.88
CA THR A 144 -20.30 59.90 39.82
C THR A 144 -19.75 61.24 39.32
N SER A 145 -18.43 61.48 39.47
CA SER A 145 -17.78 62.72 39.06
C SER A 145 -17.57 62.79 37.53
N LEU A 146 -17.32 61.65 36.88
CA LEU A 146 -17.13 61.59 35.43
C LEU A 146 -18.41 61.89 34.66
N ILE A 147 -19.54 61.30 35.08
CA ILE A 147 -20.85 61.56 34.47
C ILE A 147 -21.20 63.05 34.60
N GLN A 148 -21.00 63.64 35.77
CA GLN A 148 -21.26 65.07 35.99
C GLN A 148 -20.34 65.96 35.14
N THR A 149 -19.06 65.58 35.00
CA THR A 149 -18.09 66.30 34.17
C THR A 149 -18.51 66.27 32.70
N ILE A 150 -18.93 65.09 32.21
CA ILE A 150 -19.43 64.92 30.83
C ILE A 150 -20.70 65.76 30.60
N SER A 151 -21.67 65.71 31.51
CA SER A 151 -22.90 66.50 31.42
C SER A 151 -22.62 68.00 31.39
N ASN A 152 -21.67 68.47 32.20
CA ASN A 152 -21.25 69.87 32.21
C ASN A 152 -20.56 70.29 30.90
N ILE A 153 -19.69 69.44 30.36
CA ILE A 153 -19.02 69.68 29.07
C ILE A 153 -20.08 69.77 27.96
N LEU A 154 -20.98 68.79 27.85
CA LEU A 154 -22.00 68.76 26.80
C LEU A 154 -22.97 69.94 26.90
N LYS A 155 -23.35 70.35 28.11
CA LYS A 155 -24.16 71.56 28.33
C LYS A 155 -23.44 72.84 27.92
N THR A 156 -22.13 72.93 28.21
CA THR A 156 -21.35 74.14 27.91
C THR A 156 -20.95 74.25 26.44
N SER A 157 -20.55 73.13 25.81
CA SER A 157 -20.01 73.13 24.45
C SER A 157 -21.07 72.93 23.37
N ALA A 158 -22.17 72.25 23.68
CA ALA A 158 -23.17 71.84 22.70
C ALA A 158 -24.62 72.23 23.09
N ASP A 159 -24.83 72.88 24.24
CA ASP A 159 -26.16 73.26 24.77
C ASP A 159 -27.12 72.06 24.92
N ILE A 160 -26.56 70.88 25.26
CA ILE A 160 -27.33 69.66 25.48
C ILE A 160 -27.45 69.40 26.99
N GLU A 161 -28.69 69.31 27.49
CA GLU A 161 -28.98 68.94 28.87
C GLU A 161 -29.28 67.44 28.97
N LEU A 162 -28.39 66.70 29.64
CA LEU A 162 -28.54 65.27 29.91
C LEU A 162 -29.06 65.03 31.32
N LYS A 163 -30.13 64.23 31.45
CA LYS A 163 -30.61 63.75 32.75
C LYS A 163 -29.93 62.43 33.08
N ALA A 164 -29.82 62.12 34.38
CA ALA A 164 -29.23 60.86 34.84
C ALA A 164 -29.98 59.62 34.31
N GLU A 165 -31.29 59.75 34.07
CA GLU A 165 -32.16 58.71 33.51
C GLU A 165 -31.88 58.42 32.03
N ASP A 166 -31.27 59.36 31.30
CA ASP A 166 -30.96 59.21 29.87
C ASP A 166 -29.69 58.37 29.64
N ILE A 167 -28.92 58.08 30.71
CA ILE A 167 -27.66 57.34 30.65
C ILE A 167 -27.89 55.91 31.14
N VAL A 168 -27.97 54.98 30.19
CA VAL A 168 -28.26 53.56 30.49
C VAL A 168 -27.05 52.83 31.08
N ALA A 169 -25.85 53.12 30.59
CA ALA A 169 -24.61 52.53 31.08
C ALA A 169 -23.42 53.45 30.77
N PHE A 170 -22.41 53.44 31.63
CA PHE A 170 -21.15 54.16 31.45
C PHE A 170 -19.98 53.18 31.59
N THR A 171 -18.98 53.29 30.72
CA THR A 171 -17.76 52.48 30.79
C THR A 171 -16.56 53.34 30.41
N ALA A 172 -15.64 53.52 31.35
CA ALA A 172 -14.37 54.19 31.11
C ALA A 172 -13.35 53.17 30.58
N PHE A 173 -12.70 53.50 29.46
CA PHE A 173 -11.62 52.69 28.90
C PHE A 173 -10.30 53.45 28.99
N GLN A 174 -9.36 52.93 29.77
CA GLN A 174 -8.00 53.46 29.82
C GLN A 174 -7.21 52.93 28.62
N GLN A 175 -6.86 53.81 27.67
CA GLN A 175 -5.87 53.47 26.65
C GLN A 175 -4.48 53.49 27.30
N THR A 176 -3.95 52.31 27.61
CA THR A 176 -2.56 52.19 28.04
C THR A 176 -1.64 52.30 26.83
N LYS A 177 -0.48 52.93 27.01
CA LYS A 177 0.48 53.25 25.94
C LYS A 177 0.87 52.02 25.07
N ALA A 178 0.78 50.81 25.61
CA ALA A 178 1.06 49.56 24.91
C ALA A 178 0.06 49.21 23.78
N THR A 179 -1.16 49.75 23.79
CA THR A 179 -2.17 49.45 22.75
C THR A 179 -2.08 50.34 21.52
N LEU A 180 -1.35 51.46 21.59
CA LEU A 180 -1.16 52.40 20.47
C LEU A 180 -0.06 51.95 19.50
N ASP A 181 0.94 51.21 19.97
CA ASP A 181 2.08 50.75 19.15
C ASP A 181 1.76 49.52 18.27
N GLN A 182 0.54 48.98 18.32
CA GLN A 182 0.10 47.86 17.46
C GLN A 182 -0.68 48.31 16.20
N TYR A 183 -1.00 49.60 16.06
CA TYR A 183 -1.82 50.12 14.96
C TYR A 183 -1.12 51.21 14.13
N TYR A 184 0.19 51.42 14.34
CA TYR A 184 1.10 52.19 13.48
C TYR A 184 2.33 51.34 13.16
#